data_AF-A0A522NV33-F1
#
_entry.id   AF-A0A522NV33-F1
#
_cell.length_a   1.000
_cell.length_b   1.000
_cell.length_c   1.000
_cell.angle_alpha   90.00
_cell.angle_beta   90.00
_cell.angle_gamma   90.00
#
_symmetry.space_group_name_H-M   'P 1'
#
loop_
_entity.id
_entity.type
_entity.pdbx_description
1 polymer ?
#
loop_
_entity_poly.entity_id
_entity_poly.type
_entity_poly.pdbx_seq_one_letter_code
_entity_poly.pdbx_strand_id
1 'polypeptide(L)'
;MDEPRTTSEQDARYGSRLKQLREDAGLTQTDVVRKMRQRGIEYMNASTLSRIENGSRAIRLTEARALARIFRVSIEGMVGEIEWLALVEAHHRTARELLVRFRKSVVDVTEAQLRLAHLRELRDTGLLDEGVDPNNIQAVSMLWELIDSYLAIDLAAEAADLASSKRESWEANSASSAGRFLNNRPTGDIGEVVRRVILEPIDTASEHPWVENAHVREAGQ
;
A
#
# COMPACT_ATOMS: atom_id res chain seq x y z
N MET A 1 27.68 -39.51 -16.58
CA MET A 1 26.90 -39.51 -15.33
C MET A 1 26.73 -38.06 -14.94
N ASP A 2 25.50 -37.56 -14.95
CA ASP A 2 25.19 -36.16 -14.63
C ASP A 2 25.15 -36.05 -13.10
N GLU A 3 25.98 -35.18 -12.53
CA GLU A 3 26.11 -34.97 -11.09
C GLU A 3 24.77 -34.48 -10.51
N PRO A 4 24.33 -34.99 -9.34
CA PRO A 4 23.07 -34.53 -8.77
C PRO A 4 23.20 -33.04 -8.47
N ARG A 5 22.38 -32.21 -9.15
CA ARG A 5 22.31 -30.77 -8.89
C ARG A 5 21.85 -30.58 -7.45
N THR A 6 22.80 -30.43 -6.53
CA THR A 6 22.54 -30.05 -5.15
C THR A 6 21.90 -28.68 -5.20
N THR A 7 20.60 -28.60 -4.89
CA THR A 7 19.89 -27.33 -4.83
C THR A 7 20.57 -26.41 -3.83
N SER A 8 20.62 -25.11 -4.12
CA SER A 8 21.33 -24.16 -3.25
C SER A 8 20.63 -24.03 -1.89
N GLU A 9 21.36 -23.63 -0.85
CA GLU A 9 20.79 -23.31 0.46
C GLU A 9 19.67 -22.25 0.35
N GLN A 10 19.78 -21.36 -0.64
CA GLN A 10 18.77 -20.35 -0.95
C GLN A 10 17.45 -20.98 -1.44
N ASP A 11 17.51 -22.02 -2.27
CA ASP A 11 16.31 -22.73 -2.75
C ASP A 11 15.59 -23.44 -1.60
N ALA A 12 16.33 -24.02 -0.65
CA ALA A 12 15.77 -24.64 0.54
C ALA A 12 15.07 -23.62 1.45
N ARG A 13 15.70 -22.47 1.68
CA ARG A 13 15.12 -21.36 2.46
C ARG A 13 13.87 -20.81 1.80
N TYR A 14 13.93 -20.57 0.48
CA TYR A 14 12.78 -20.13 -0.31
C TYR A 14 11.62 -21.12 -0.18
N GLY A 15 11.89 -22.41 -0.36
CA GLY A 15 10.89 -23.47 -0.26
C GLY A 15 10.21 -23.51 1.12
N SER A 16 11.01 -23.46 2.19
CA SER A 16 10.53 -23.43 3.57
C SER A 16 9.66 -22.20 3.82
N ARG A 17 10.10 -21.02 3.36
CA ARG A 17 9.34 -19.77 3.52
C ARG A 17 8.03 -19.79 2.75
N LEU A 18 8.03 -20.31 1.52
CA LEU A 18 6.83 -20.49 0.72
C LEU A 18 5.82 -21.41 1.40
N LYS A 19 6.30 -22.52 1.98
CA LYS A 19 5.46 -23.46 2.73
C LYS A 19 4.80 -22.77 3.93
N GLN A 20 5.57 -22.00 4.69
CA GLN A 20 5.06 -21.22 5.82
C GLN A 20 3.99 -20.22 5.38
N LEU A 21 4.26 -19.39 4.38
CA LEU A 21 3.30 -18.42 3.83
C LEU A 21 2.01 -19.09 3.36
N ARG A 22 2.10 -20.29 2.78
CA ARG A 22 0.94 -21.08 2.36
C ARG A 22 0.12 -21.53 3.57
N GLU A 23 0.76 -22.04 4.61
CA GLU A 23 0.12 -22.55 5.83
C GLU A 23 -0.52 -21.42 6.64
N ASP A 24 0.17 -20.29 6.80
CA ASP A 24 -0.35 -19.09 7.46
C ASP A 24 -1.59 -18.52 6.75
N ALA A 25 -1.64 -18.66 5.42
CA ALA A 25 -2.79 -18.27 4.61
C ALA A 25 -3.94 -19.30 4.63
N GLY A 26 -3.79 -20.44 5.34
CA GLY A 26 -4.78 -21.52 5.37
C GLY A 26 -4.99 -22.20 4.01
N LEU A 27 -4.01 -22.14 3.10
CA LEU A 27 -4.15 -22.64 1.74
C LEU A 27 -3.57 -24.05 1.59
N THR A 28 -4.26 -24.89 0.82
CA THR A 28 -3.69 -26.16 0.36
C THR A 28 -2.71 -25.93 -0.80
N GLN A 29 -1.84 -26.89 -1.08
CA GLN A 29 -0.99 -26.84 -2.28
C GLN A 29 -1.83 -26.72 -3.56
N THR A 30 -2.99 -27.40 -3.61
CA THR A 30 -3.93 -27.33 -4.73
C THR A 30 -4.50 -25.91 -4.91
N ASP A 31 -4.77 -25.19 -3.82
CA ASP A 31 -5.24 -23.80 -3.89
C ASP A 31 -4.20 -22.86 -4.47
N VAL A 32 -2.94 -23.01 -4.06
CA VAL A 32 -1.83 -22.22 -4.60
C VAL A 32 -1.63 -22.54 -6.08
N VAL A 33 -1.66 -23.82 -6.47
CA VAL A 33 -1.60 -24.24 -7.89
C VAL A 33 -2.71 -23.60 -8.71
N ARG A 34 -3.95 -23.61 -8.20
CA ARG A 34 -5.10 -22.96 -8.86
C ARG A 34 -4.86 -21.45 -9.03
N LYS A 35 -4.41 -20.75 -7.99
CA LYS A 35 -4.07 -19.31 -8.04
C LYS A 35 -2.91 -18.99 -8.98
N MET A 36 -1.95 -19.91 -9.12
CA MET A 36 -0.82 -19.82 -10.06
C MET A 36 -1.27 -19.97 -11.51
N ARG A 37 -2.15 -20.94 -11.80
CA ARG A 37 -2.73 -21.13 -13.14
C ARG A 37 -3.57 -19.94 -13.58
N GLN A 38 -4.38 -19.36 -12.67
CA GLN A 38 -5.11 -18.12 -12.91
C GLN A 38 -4.22 -16.93 -13.28
N ARG A 39 -2.90 -17.01 -12.99
CA ARG A 39 -1.89 -15.99 -13.32
C ARG A 39 -1.03 -16.38 -14.53
N GLY A 40 -1.45 -17.36 -15.32
CA GLY A 40 -0.76 -17.79 -16.53
C GLY A 40 0.37 -18.80 -16.32
N ILE A 41 0.54 -19.36 -15.10
CA ILE A 41 1.51 -20.44 -14.85
C ILE A 41 0.80 -21.79 -14.99
N GLU A 42 0.42 -22.15 -16.21
CA GLU A 42 -0.41 -23.32 -16.51
C GLU A 42 0.26 -24.65 -16.14
N TYR A 43 1.58 -24.73 -16.32
CA TYR A 43 2.38 -25.92 -16.08
C TYR A 43 2.59 -26.23 -14.58
N MET A 44 2.14 -25.36 -13.67
CA MET A 44 2.25 -25.60 -12.23
C MET A 44 1.32 -26.75 -11.80
N ASN A 45 1.84 -27.64 -10.96
CA ASN A 45 1.09 -28.76 -10.37
C ASN A 45 1.55 -29.00 -8.92
N ALA A 46 0.77 -29.76 -8.14
CA ALA A 46 1.02 -29.96 -6.71
C ALA A 46 2.37 -30.64 -6.44
N SER A 47 2.78 -31.61 -7.27
CA SER A 47 4.10 -32.26 -7.17
C SER A 47 5.25 -31.26 -7.40
N THR A 48 5.10 -30.36 -8.36
CA THR A 48 6.09 -29.32 -8.66
C THR A 48 6.17 -28.31 -7.52
N LEU A 49 5.02 -27.87 -7.01
CA LEU A 49 4.96 -26.99 -5.84
C LEU A 49 5.59 -27.65 -4.60
N SER A 50 5.29 -28.93 -4.35
CA SER A 50 5.89 -29.69 -3.25
C SER A 50 7.41 -29.80 -3.36
N ARG A 51 7.94 -30.03 -4.57
CA ARG A 51 9.41 -30.04 -4.77
C ARG A 51 10.05 -28.68 -4.57
N ILE A 52 9.37 -27.60 -4.95
CA ILE A 52 9.81 -26.22 -4.66
C ILE A 52 9.79 -25.98 -3.14
N GLU A 53 8.69 -26.30 -2.45
CA GLU A 53 8.54 -26.15 -1.00
C GLU A 53 9.62 -26.94 -0.22
N ASN A 54 10.02 -28.10 -0.72
CA ASN A 54 11.07 -28.91 -0.12
C ASN A 54 12.49 -28.50 -0.57
N GLY A 55 12.64 -27.48 -1.41
CA GLY A 55 13.93 -27.05 -1.94
C GLY A 55 14.63 -28.10 -2.82
N SER A 56 13.92 -29.10 -3.33
CA SER A 56 14.47 -30.12 -4.25
C SER A 56 14.38 -29.71 -5.72
N ARG A 57 13.73 -28.58 -5.99
CA ARG A 57 13.64 -27.97 -7.31
C ARG A 57 13.80 -26.45 -7.17
N ALA A 58 14.79 -25.90 -7.86
CA ALA A 58 14.95 -24.46 -7.99
C ALA A 58 13.71 -23.81 -8.61
N ILE A 59 13.33 -22.65 -8.11
CA ILE A 59 12.18 -21.92 -8.62
C ILE A 59 12.56 -21.01 -9.79
N ARG A 60 11.70 -20.95 -10.82
CA ARG A 60 11.90 -19.99 -11.92
C ARG A 60 11.46 -18.59 -11.49
N LEU A 61 12.12 -17.55 -11.98
CA LEU A 61 11.79 -16.15 -11.65
C LEU A 61 10.32 -15.80 -11.94
N THR A 62 9.74 -16.34 -13.02
CA THR A 62 8.31 -16.16 -13.36
C THR A 62 7.38 -16.79 -12.33
N GLU A 63 7.73 -17.97 -11.81
CA GLU A 63 7.00 -18.66 -10.74
C GLU A 63 7.12 -17.87 -9.43
N ALA A 64 8.32 -17.42 -9.08
CA ALA A 64 8.59 -16.61 -7.90
C ALA A 64 7.78 -15.31 -7.91
N ARG A 65 7.75 -14.59 -9.04
CA ARG A 65 6.90 -13.39 -9.21
C ARG A 65 5.42 -13.67 -9.00
N ALA A 66 4.92 -14.78 -9.51
CA ALA A 66 3.52 -15.14 -9.36
C ALA A 66 3.17 -15.47 -7.90
N LEU A 67 4.03 -16.21 -7.20
CA LEU A 67 3.88 -16.54 -5.77
C LEU A 67 3.99 -15.28 -4.89
N ALA A 68 4.95 -14.40 -5.15
CA ALA A 68 5.10 -13.11 -4.47
C ALA A 68 3.78 -12.31 -4.49
N ARG A 69 3.10 -12.27 -5.65
CA ARG A 69 1.80 -11.61 -5.81
C ARG A 69 0.65 -12.34 -5.13
N ILE A 70 0.69 -13.67 -5.06
CA ILE A 70 -0.33 -14.47 -4.34
C ILE A 70 -0.27 -14.17 -2.85
N PHE A 71 0.94 -14.13 -2.29
CA PHE A 71 1.18 -13.94 -0.86
C PHE A 71 1.39 -12.47 -0.46
N ARG A 72 1.35 -11.55 -1.42
CA ARG A 72 1.55 -10.09 -1.22
C ARG A 72 2.87 -9.76 -0.52
N VAL A 73 3.93 -10.46 -0.89
CA VAL A 73 5.30 -10.25 -0.42
C VAL A 73 6.20 -9.83 -1.59
N SER A 74 7.38 -9.28 -1.30
CA SER A 74 8.44 -9.11 -2.31
C SER A 74 9.11 -10.46 -2.62
N ILE A 75 9.83 -10.54 -3.74
CA ILE A 75 10.60 -11.76 -4.07
C ILE A 75 11.73 -11.91 -3.04
N GLU A 76 12.33 -10.79 -2.68
CA GLU A 76 13.34 -10.64 -1.64
C GLU A 76 12.80 -11.16 -0.29
N GLY A 77 11.53 -10.87 0.03
CA GLY A 77 10.86 -11.39 1.22
C GLY A 77 10.56 -12.88 1.23
N MET A 78 10.65 -13.54 0.08
CA MET A 78 10.60 -15.01 0.02
C MET A 78 11.98 -15.65 0.15
N VAL A 79 13.06 -14.89 -0.03
CA VAL A 79 14.46 -15.37 0.04
C VAL A 79 15.16 -14.96 1.34
N GLY A 80 14.76 -13.85 1.95
CA GLY A 80 15.50 -13.18 3.02
C GLY A 80 15.41 -13.84 4.39
N GLU A 81 16.56 -13.89 5.07
CA GLU A 81 16.70 -14.18 6.52
C GLU A 81 16.07 -13.11 7.41
N ILE A 82 15.67 -11.97 6.84
CA ILE A 82 15.20 -10.80 7.57
C ILE A 82 13.75 -10.53 7.20
N GLU A 83 12.87 -11.38 7.70
CA GLU A 83 11.41 -11.34 7.50
C GLU A 83 10.81 -9.94 7.76
N TRP A 84 11.41 -9.19 8.69
CA TRP A 84 10.97 -7.85 9.04
C TRP A 84 11.28 -6.82 7.95
N LEU A 85 12.42 -6.90 7.25
CA LEU A 85 12.81 -5.89 6.25
C LEU A 85 11.89 -5.97 5.04
N ALA A 86 11.61 -7.17 4.55
CA ALA A 86 10.68 -7.36 3.45
C ALA A 86 9.23 -6.98 3.80
N LEU A 87 8.83 -7.23 5.06
CA LEU A 87 7.53 -6.79 5.57
C LEU A 87 7.45 -5.26 5.59
N VAL A 88 8.49 -4.59 6.10
CA VAL A 88 8.60 -3.12 6.11
C VAL A 88 8.58 -2.57 4.69
N GLU A 89 9.32 -3.16 3.75
CA GLU A 89 9.32 -2.76 2.34
C GLU A 89 7.93 -2.88 1.69
N ALA A 90 7.21 -3.97 1.96
CA ALA A 90 5.85 -4.18 1.45
C ALA A 90 4.85 -3.16 2.02
N HIS A 91 4.95 -2.87 3.32
CA HIS A 91 4.14 -1.84 3.97
C HIS A 91 4.48 -0.45 3.44
N HIS A 92 5.75 -0.14 3.27
CA HIS A 92 6.22 1.12 2.71
C HIS A 92 5.74 1.33 1.27
N ARG A 93 5.78 0.28 0.43
CA ARG A 93 5.21 0.33 -0.93
C ARG A 93 3.72 0.62 -0.90
N THR A 94 2.98 -0.08 -0.06
CA THR A 94 1.52 0.11 0.10
C THR A 94 1.21 1.54 0.59
N ALA A 95 1.97 2.04 1.56
CA ALA A 95 1.84 3.40 2.08
C ALA A 95 2.10 4.44 1.00
N ARG A 96 3.14 4.25 0.16
CA ARG A 96 3.42 5.12 -0.99
C ARG A 96 2.28 5.14 -2.00
N GLU A 97 1.72 3.98 -2.34
CA GLU A 97 0.59 3.89 -3.27
C GLU A 97 -0.66 4.61 -2.73
N LEU A 98 -0.95 4.45 -1.44
CA LEU A 98 -2.05 5.14 -0.78
C LEU A 98 -1.82 6.65 -0.74
N LEU A 99 -0.61 7.11 -0.45
CA LEU A 99 -0.27 8.53 -0.43
C LEU A 99 -0.46 9.19 -1.79
N VAL A 100 -0.05 8.51 -2.88
CA VAL A 100 -0.26 9.01 -4.25
C VAL A 100 -1.76 9.13 -4.56
N ARG A 101 -2.56 8.11 -4.22
CA ARG A 101 -4.02 8.16 -4.42
C ARG A 101 -4.66 9.28 -3.61
N PHE A 102 -4.27 9.42 -2.34
CA PHE A 102 -4.78 10.47 -1.47
C PHE A 102 -4.48 11.86 -2.03
N ARG A 103 -3.24 12.13 -2.45
CA ARG A 103 -2.87 13.41 -3.08
C ARG A 103 -3.72 13.70 -4.32
N LYS A 104 -3.94 12.70 -5.16
CA LYS A 104 -4.82 12.84 -6.32
C LYS A 104 -6.25 13.18 -5.89
N SER A 105 -6.81 12.48 -4.90
CA SER A 105 -8.15 12.77 -4.39
C SER A 105 -8.27 14.17 -3.82
N VAL A 106 -7.25 14.68 -3.12
CA VAL A 106 -7.26 16.08 -2.63
C VAL A 106 -7.33 17.06 -3.80
N VAL A 107 -6.50 16.88 -4.83
CA VAL A 107 -6.54 17.72 -6.05
C VAL A 107 -7.93 17.66 -6.71
N ASP A 108 -8.47 16.46 -6.90
CA ASP A 108 -9.77 16.25 -7.55
C ASP A 108 -10.91 16.94 -6.76
N VAL A 109 -10.89 16.89 -5.42
CA VAL A 109 -11.90 17.58 -4.58
C VAL A 109 -11.70 19.09 -4.58
N THR A 110 -10.47 19.59 -4.48
CA THR A 110 -10.19 21.03 -4.56
C THR A 110 -10.63 21.61 -5.89
N GLU A 111 -10.40 20.90 -7.00
CA GLU A 111 -10.89 21.31 -8.32
C GLU A 111 -12.42 21.36 -8.35
N ALA A 112 -13.10 20.36 -7.77
CA ALA A 112 -14.55 20.37 -7.66
C ALA A 112 -15.06 21.57 -6.83
N GLN A 113 -14.43 21.87 -5.68
CA GLN A 113 -14.77 23.02 -4.85
C GLN A 113 -14.57 24.35 -5.58
N LEU A 114 -13.49 24.52 -6.35
CA LEU A 114 -13.28 25.71 -7.17
C LEU A 114 -14.36 25.88 -8.24
N ARG A 115 -14.75 24.80 -8.93
CA ARG A 115 -15.84 24.84 -9.92
C ARG A 115 -17.17 25.21 -9.27
N LEU A 116 -17.47 24.66 -8.10
CA LEU A 116 -18.68 24.98 -7.34
C LEU A 116 -18.70 26.42 -6.84
N ALA A 117 -17.56 26.93 -6.35
CA ALA A 117 -17.41 28.32 -5.95
C ALA A 117 -17.66 29.29 -7.12
N HIS A 118 -17.14 28.94 -8.30
CA HIS A 118 -17.40 29.72 -9.51
C HIS A 118 -18.88 29.69 -9.92
N LEU A 119 -19.57 28.54 -9.84
CA LEU A 119 -21.01 28.48 -10.09
C LEU A 119 -21.80 29.35 -9.11
N ARG A 120 -21.40 29.37 -7.84
CA ARG A 120 -22.00 30.27 -6.83
C ARG A 120 -21.79 31.74 -7.18
N GLU A 121 -20.59 32.13 -7.61
CA GLU A 121 -20.31 33.50 -8.05
C GLU A 121 -21.16 33.92 -9.27
N LEU A 122 -21.31 33.02 -10.25
CA LEU A 122 -22.18 33.25 -11.41
C LEU A 122 -23.66 33.39 -11.00
N ARG A 123 -24.11 32.67 -9.97
CA ARG A 123 -25.45 32.84 -9.39
C ARG A 123 -25.57 34.19 -8.69
N ASP A 124 -24.61 34.56 -7.86
CA ASP A 124 -24.65 35.80 -7.06
C ASP A 124 -24.64 37.05 -7.95
N THR A 125 -24.10 36.95 -9.17
CA THR A 125 -24.17 38.00 -10.21
C THR A 125 -25.48 38.03 -11.00
N GLY A 126 -26.41 37.09 -10.74
CA GLY A 126 -27.69 36.96 -11.44
C GLY A 126 -27.60 36.30 -12.82
N LEU A 127 -26.39 35.93 -13.28
CA LEU A 127 -26.18 35.37 -14.62
C LEU A 127 -26.80 33.98 -14.79
N LEU A 128 -26.99 33.23 -13.69
CA LEU A 128 -27.64 31.92 -13.72
C LEU A 128 -29.15 31.97 -13.52
N ASP A 129 -29.72 33.13 -13.17
CA ASP A 129 -31.16 33.30 -13.00
C ASP A 129 -31.87 33.56 -14.35
N GLU A 130 -31.12 33.99 -15.37
CA GLU A 130 -31.64 34.17 -16.73
C GLU A 130 -32.04 32.84 -17.37
N GLY A 131 -33.35 32.63 -17.56
CA GLY A 131 -33.89 31.46 -18.26
C GLY A 131 -34.25 30.27 -17.37
N VAL A 132 -34.22 30.42 -16.04
CA VAL A 132 -34.72 29.38 -15.13
C VAL A 132 -36.25 29.30 -15.24
N ASP A 133 -36.76 28.10 -15.55
CA ASP A 133 -38.21 27.82 -15.54
C ASP A 133 -38.76 27.99 -14.10
N PRO A 134 -39.79 28.83 -13.89
CA PRO A 134 -40.41 29.02 -12.58
C PRO A 134 -40.89 27.72 -11.91
N ASN A 135 -41.22 26.68 -12.68
CA ASN A 135 -41.63 25.39 -12.14
C ASN A 135 -40.46 24.59 -11.52
N ASN A 136 -39.22 24.97 -11.82
CA ASN A 136 -38.01 24.30 -11.35
C ASN A 136 -37.31 25.00 -10.18
N ILE A 137 -37.87 26.09 -9.64
CA ILE A 137 -37.26 26.89 -8.57
C ILE A 137 -36.89 26.03 -7.35
N GLN A 138 -37.75 25.09 -6.96
CA GLN A 138 -37.49 24.22 -5.82
C GLN A 138 -36.28 23.29 -6.05
N ALA A 139 -36.17 22.69 -7.23
CA ALA A 139 -35.05 21.81 -7.58
C ALA A 139 -33.74 22.60 -7.65
N VAL A 140 -33.77 23.81 -8.21
CA VAL A 140 -32.62 24.73 -8.25
C VAL A 140 -32.20 25.14 -6.83
N SER A 141 -33.16 25.44 -5.94
CA SER A 141 -32.87 25.75 -4.53
C SER A 141 -32.16 24.59 -3.82
N MET A 142 -32.64 23.36 -4.00
CA MET A 142 -32.01 22.17 -3.40
C MET A 142 -30.58 21.95 -3.91
N LEU A 143 -30.34 22.18 -5.21
CA LEU A 143 -28.99 22.08 -5.77
C LEU A 143 -28.05 23.13 -5.15
N TRP A 144 -28.52 24.34 -4.91
CA TRP A 144 -27.71 25.37 -4.26
C TRP A 144 -27.41 25.05 -2.79
N GLU A 145 -28.37 24.54 -2.04
CA GLU A 145 -28.14 24.05 -0.67
C GLU A 145 -27.07 22.95 -0.64
N LEU A 146 -27.11 22.04 -1.62
CA LEU A 146 -26.09 21.00 -1.76
C LEU A 146 -24.72 21.61 -2.05
N ILE A 147 -24.64 22.56 -2.98
CA ILE A 147 -23.38 23.25 -3.32
C ILE A 147 -22.80 23.96 -2.09
N ASP A 148 -23.62 24.69 -1.34
CA ASP A 148 -23.19 25.37 -0.13
C ASP A 148 -22.71 24.37 0.94
N SER A 149 -23.39 23.23 1.08
CA SER A 149 -22.93 22.17 2.00
C SER A 149 -21.56 21.60 1.62
N TYR A 150 -21.25 21.45 0.33
CA TYR A 150 -19.96 20.97 -0.16
C TYR A 150 -18.84 22.01 -0.02
N LEU A 151 -19.16 23.30 -0.20
CA LEU A 151 -18.22 24.40 0.00
C LEU A 151 -17.91 24.65 1.48
N ALA A 152 -18.82 24.28 2.39
CA ALA A 152 -18.61 24.39 3.82
C ALA A 152 -17.62 23.34 4.39
N ILE A 153 -17.26 22.30 3.61
CA ILE A 153 -16.31 21.28 4.04
C ILE A 153 -14.88 21.86 4.04
N ASP A 154 -14.34 22.03 5.24
CA ASP A 154 -12.91 22.30 5.43
C ASP A 154 -12.12 20.99 5.37
N LEU A 155 -11.63 20.66 4.18
CA LEU A 155 -10.83 19.46 3.93
C LEU A 155 -9.58 19.38 4.82
N ALA A 156 -9.00 20.52 5.20
CA ALA A 156 -7.79 20.54 6.02
C ALA A 156 -8.13 20.18 7.47
N ALA A 157 -9.23 20.74 8.00
CA ALA A 157 -9.73 20.40 9.33
C ALA A 157 -10.16 18.92 9.41
N GLU A 158 -10.95 18.44 8.45
CA GLU A 158 -11.38 17.03 8.37
C GLU A 158 -10.20 16.05 8.30
N ALA A 159 -9.16 16.40 7.52
CA ALA A 159 -7.95 15.58 7.44
C ALA A 159 -7.17 15.57 8.76
N ALA A 160 -7.11 16.70 9.48
CA ALA A 160 -6.45 16.80 10.78
C ALA A 160 -7.17 15.99 11.87
N ASP A 161 -8.50 16.03 11.88
CA ASP A 161 -9.33 15.26 12.81
C ASP A 161 -9.19 13.76 12.58
N LEU A 162 -9.23 13.32 11.31
CA LEU A 162 -9.01 11.94 10.95
C LEU A 162 -7.61 11.46 11.35
N ALA A 163 -6.58 12.28 11.14
CA ALA A 163 -5.21 11.96 11.55
C ALA A 163 -5.09 11.79 13.07
N SER A 164 -5.73 12.67 13.84
CA SER A 164 -5.75 12.60 15.31
C SER A 164 -6.46 11.34 15.80
N SER A 165 -7.64 11.04 15.27
CA SER A 165 -8.39 9.82 15.60
C SER A 165 -7.62 8.53 15.28
N LYS A 166 -6.91 8.51 14.14
CA LYS A 166 -6.05 7.36 13.78
C LYS A 166 -4.84 7.23 14.69
N ARG A 167 -4.23 8.35 15.12
CA ARG A 167 -3.13 8.35 16.09
C ARG A 167 -3.59 7.74 17.41
N GLU A 168 -4.72 8.18 17.95
CA GLU A 168 -5.28 7.63 19.21
C GLU A 168 -5.56 6.13 19.10
N SER A 169 -6.16 5.69 17.99
CA SER A 169 -6.43 4.27 17.73
C SER A 169 -5.13 3.46 17.66
N TRP A 170 -4.09 4.00 17.02
CA TRP A 170 -2.79 3.34 16.96
C TRP A 170 -2.12 3.25 18.34
N GLU A 171 -2.15 4.31 19.14
CA GLU A 171 -1.59 4.34 20.49
C GLU A 171 -2.31 3.33 21.40
N ALA A 172 -3.65 3.28 21.35
CA ALA A 172 -4.45 2.32 22.08
C ALA A 172 -4.12 0.86 21.68
N ASN A 173 -3.99 0.60 20.37
CA ASN A 173 -3.61 -0.72 19.86
C ASN A 173 -2.18 -1.11 20.23
N SER A 174 -1.26 -0.15 20.22
CA SER A 174 0.16 -0.37 20.57
C SER A 174 0.36 -0.62 22.06
N ALA A 175 -0.48 -0.02 22.92
CA ALA A 175 -0.48 -0.26 24.36
C ALA A 175 -1.12 -1.61 24.77
N SER A 176 -1.89 -2.25 23.88
CA SER A 176 -2.47 -3.57 24.12
C SER A 176 -1.40 -4.66 24.26
N SER A 177 -1.75 -5.81 24.85
CA SER A 177 -0.82 -6.95 24.97
C SER A 177 -0.36 -7.48 23.61
N ALA A 178 -1.21 -7.40 22.58
CA ALA A 178 -0.87 -7.76 21.20
C ALA A 178 0.07 -6.72 20.55
N GLY A 179 -0.15 -5.43 20.81
CA GLY A 179 0.73 -4.36 20.34
C GLY A 179 2.10 -4.41 21.00
N ARG A 180 2.16 -4.66 22.31
CA ARG A 180 3.41 -4.89 23.04
C ARG A 180 4.17 -6.11 22.54
N PHE A 181 3.47 -7.18 22.16
CA PHE A 181 4.11 -8.38 21.57
C PHE A 181 4.78 -8.09 20.22
N LEU A 182 4.17 -7.23 19.38
CA LEU A 182 4.77 -6.78 18.12
C LEU A 182 5.95 -5.82 18.34
N ASN A 183 5.86 -4.96 19.35
CA ASN A 183 6.93 -4.00 19.69
C ASN A 183 8.12 -4.61 20.45
N ASN A 184 7.94 -5.73 21.17
CA ASN A 184 8.99 -6.37 21.99
C ASN A 184 9.77 -7.51 21.28
N ARG A 185 9.59 -7.72 19.97
CA ARG A 185 10.50 -8.63 19.25
C ARG A 185 11.91 -8.03 19.19
N PRO A 186 12.97 -8.86 19.15
CA PRO A 186 14.37 -8.41 19.01
C PRO A 186 14.66 -7.96 17.56
N THR A 187 13.79 -7.09 17.06
CA THR A 187 13.90 -6.34 15.81
C THR A 187 14.02 -4.91 16.30
N GLY A 188 15.17 -4.26 16.04
CA GLY A 188 15.48 -2.92 16.54
C GLY A 188 14.25 -2.00 16.54
N ASP A 189 14.11 -1.24 17.64
CA ASP A 189 12.89 -0.53 18.06
C ASP A 189 12.03 -0.05 16.87
N ILE A 190 11.03 -0.87 16.50
CA ILE A 190 10.05 -0.53 15.46
C ILE A 190 9.30 0.75 15.85
N GLY A 191 9.16 1.00 17.16
CA GLY A 191 8.61 2.23 17.70
C GLY A 191 9.48 3.45 17.38
N GLU A 192 10.80 3.30 17.27
CA GLU A 192 11.75 4.35 16.87
C GLU A 192 11.68 4.62 15.36
N VAL A 193 11.63 3.57 14.53
CA VAL A 193 11.50 3.70 13.06
C VAL A 193 10.17 4.34 12.67
N VAL A 194 9.07 3.90 13.28
CA VAL A 194 7.75 4.50 13.07
C VAL A 194 7.70 5.94 13.60
N ARG A 195 8.35 6.24 14.73
CA ARG A 195 8.48 7.63 15.23
C ARG A 195 9.17 8.53 14.21
N ARG A 196 10.35 8.15 13.71
CA ARG A 196 11.14 8.95 12.76
C ARG A 196 10.53 9.06 11.37
N VAL A 197 9.91 8.00 10.85
CA VAL A 197 9.46 7.97 9.44
C VAL A 197 8.02 8.47 9.29
N ILE A 198 7.16 8.23 10.29
CA ILE A 198 5.71 8.46 10.19
C ILE A 198 5.24 9.59 11.13
N LEU A 199 5.86 9.77 12.30
CA LEU A 199 5.33 10.67 13.34
C LEU A 199 6.09 11.99 13.47
N GLU A 200 7.34 12.07 13.02
CA GLU A 200 8.05 13.33 12.89
C GLU A 200 7.57 14.08 11.63
N PRO A 201 7.24 15.38 11.72
CA PRO A 201 6.97 16.18 10.54
C PRO A 201 8.18 16.07 9.61
N ILE A 202 7.95 15.76 8.32
CA ILE A 202 9.02 15.85 7.33
C ILE A 202 9.45 17.31 7.31
N ASP A 203 10.55 17.61 7.99
CA ASP A 203 11.20 18.90 7.85
C ASP A 203 11.75 18.95 6.43
N THR A 204 11.00 19.63 5.55
CA THR A 204 11.35 19.79 4.14
C THR A 204 12.68 20.51 3.92
N ALA A 205 13.31 21.00 4.99
CA ALA A 205 14.56 21.75 4.95
C ALA A 205 15.82 20.96 5.36
N SER A 206 15.73 19.74 5.91
CA SER A 206 16.92 19.00 6.34
C SER A 206 17.14 17.69 5.56
N GLU A 207 18.32 17.60 4.97
CA GLU A 207 18.80 16.55 4.07
C GLU A 207 18.69 15.16 4.71
N HIS A 208 17.79 14.33 4.18
CA HIS A 208 17.72 12.93 4.58
C HIS A 208 18.87 12.14 3.92
N PRO A 209 19.69 11.37 4.68
CA PRO A 209 20.90 10.69 4.18
C PRO A 209 20.69 9.66 3.05
N TRP A 210 19.44 9.33 2.72
CA TRP A 210 19.09 8.32 1.73
C TRP A 210 18.84 8.91 0.34
N VAL A 211 18.80 10.24 0.20
CA VAL A 211 18.57 10.93 -1.10
C VAL A 211 19.88 11.12 -1.89
N GLU A 212 21.04 11.10 -1.24
CA GLU A 212 22.35 11.32 -1.90
C GLU A 212 22.78 10.20 -2.86
N ASN A 213 22.20 9.00 -2.78
CA ASN A 213 22.61 7.88 -3.63
C ASN A 213 21.87 7.77 -4.98
N ALA A 214 20.98 8.69 -5.31
CA ALA A 214 20.25 8.67 -6.59
C ALA A 214 20.98 9.38 -7.74
N HIS A 215 22.03 10.18 -7.48
CA HIS A 215 22.67 11.01 -8.50
C HIS A 215 24.08 10.56 -8.96
N VAL A 216 24.60 9.43 -8.49
CA VAL A 216 25.98 8.98 -8.85
C VAL A 216 26.03 7.96 -10.01
N ARG A 217 25.01 7.88 -10.88
CA ARG A 217 25.03 6.94 -12.02
C ARG A 217 24.85 7.53 -13.42
N GLU A 218 24.89 8.85 -13.59
CA GLU A 218 24.80 9.47 -14.93
C GLU A 218 26.08 10.21 -15.40
N ALA A 219 27.19 10.16 -14.65
CA ALA A 219 28.47 10.69 -15.12
C ALA A 219 29.47 9.55 -15.37
N GLY A 220 29.37 8.91 -16.54
CA GLY A 220 30.25 7.81 -16.91
C GLY A 220 29.94 7.17 -18.25
N GLN A 221 29.71 7.96 -19.30
CA GLN A 221 29.90 7.60 -20.70
C GLN A 221 30.40 8.82 -21.48
#